data_AF-A0A9W6MHY1-F1
#
_entry.id   AF-A0A9W6MHY1-F1
#
_cell.length_a   1.000
_cell.length_b   1.000
_cell.length_c   1.000
_cell.angle_alpha   90.00
_cell.angle_beta   90.00
_cell.angle_gamma   90.00
#
_symmetry.space_group_name_H-M   'P 1'
#
loop_
_entity.id
_entity.type
_entity.pdbx_description
1 polymer ?
#
loop_
_entity_poly.entity_id
_entity_poly.type
_entity_poly.pdbx_seq_one_letter_code
_entity_poly.pdbx_strand_id
1 'polypeptide(L)'
;MTGLEPLEPSAFPFPFFGAGEAGYYMWAEVHVRFAREPTISQREAIVDAVPVPLREAVEWCEARQLMVASGLFLHGVVARAYPVAADESDRIDDDGWLHAAPSRIAALNADIETWLTLIHGQCPVLAAYRAEDPDGGGTRLSRWHDWSLTRVPVLMPELERLVDRTGHAATMARGVMAMARRAGALAGLGVTVADMISWTDGPA
;
A
#
# COMPACT_ATOMS: atom_id res chain seq x y z
N MET A 1 -12.01 -39.65 2.23
CA MET A 1 -11.87 -38.65 3.31
C MET A 1 -10.44 -38.16 3.26
N THR A 2 -10.17 -37.14 2.45
CA THR A 2 -8.85 -36.49 2.38
C THR A 2 -8.75 -35.53 3.56
N GLY A 3 -7.82 -35.82 4.47
CA GLY A 3 -7.50 -34.94 5.60
C GLY A 3 -7.04 -33.60 5.07
N LEU A 4 -7.72 -32.54 5.49
CA LEU A 4 -7.22 -31.18 5.38
C LEU A 4 -6.04 -31.10 6.35
N GLU A 5 -4.82 -31.14 5.82
CA GLU A 5 -3.66 -30.72 6.59
C GLU A 5 -3.91 -29.28 7.10
N PRO A 6 -3.61 -28.98 8.37
CA PRO A 6 -3.72 -27.62 8.86
C PRO A 6 -2.80 -26.74 8.04
N LEU A 7 -3.38 -25.74 7.38
CA LEU A 7 -2.64 -24.71 6.67
C LEU A 7 -1.68 -24.06 7.69
N GLU A 8 -0.37 -24.23 7.47
CA GLU A 8 0.67 -23.46 8.14
C GLU A 8 0.21 -21.99 8.22
N PRO A 9 0.31 -21.32 9.39
CA PRO A 9 -0.05 -19.91 9.50
C PRO A 9 0.67 -19.14 8.41
N SER A 10 -0.08 -18.48 7.53
CA SER A 10 0.51 -17.64 6.49
C SER A 10 1.44 -16.63 7.15
N ALA A 11 2.68 -16.53 6.66
CA ALA A 11 3.67 -15.58 7.20
C ALA A 11 3.19 -14.12 7.17
N PHE A 12 2.18 -13.82 6.34
CA PHE A 12 1.55 -12.51 6.23
C PHE A 12 0.02 -12.63 6.28
N PRO A 13 -0.69 -11.68 6.94
CA PRO A 13 -2.13 -11.78 7.19
C PRO A 13 -3.01 -11.52 5.96
N PHE A 14 -2.55 -10.71 5.01
CA PHE A 14 -3.24 -10.36 3.76
C PHE A 14 -2.25 -9.75 2.75
N PRO A 15 -2.54 -9.73 1.44
CA PRO A 15 -1.67 -9.13 0.43
C PRO A 15 -1.43 -7.63 0.66
N PHE A 16 -0.17 -7.21 0.73
CA PHE A 16 0.26 -5.82 0.75
C PHE A 16 1.24 -5.55 -0.41
N PHE A 17 0.72 -4.91 -1.47
CA PHE A 17 1.50 -4.51 -2.63
C PHE A 17 2.23 -3.19 -2.35
N GLY A 18 3.51 -3.11 -2.73
CA GLY A 18 4.39 -2.01 -2.34
C GLY A 18 4.93 -2.10 -0.90
N ALA A 19 4.78 -3.23 -0.19
CA ALA A 19 5.34 -3.43 1.15
C ALA A 19 6.88 -3.36 1.17
N GLY A 20 7.46 -2.91 2.29
CA GLY A 20 8.90 -2.71 2.46
C GLY A 20 9.28 -1.27 2.75
N GLU A 21 10.48 -0.86 2.36
CA GLU A 21 11.01 0.47 2.65
C GLU A 21 10.88 1.38 1.45
N ALA A 22 9.83 2.22 1.45
CA ALA A 22 9.63 3.22 0.41
C ALA A 22 10.55 4.42 0.64
N GLY A 23 11.18 4.86 -0.43
CA GLY A 23 11.63 6.23 -0.56
C GLY A 23 10.42 7.13 -0.85
N TYR A 24 10.43 8.31 -0.24
CA TYR A 24 9.40 9.32 -0.44
C TYR A 24 10.08 10.61 -0.88
N TYR A 25 9.48 11.33 -1.82
CA TYR A 25 9.93 12.68 -2.16
C TYR A 25 8.98 13.72 -1.58
N MET A 26 7.69 13.70 -1.95
CA MET A 26 6.74 14.71 -1.49
C MET A 26 5.56 14.15 -0.67
N TRP A 27 5.11 12.93 -0.97
CA TRP A 27 3.87 12.40 -0.44
C TRP A 27 3.93 10.88 -0.23
N ALA A 28 2.97 10.36 0.54
CA ALA A 28 2.73 8.93 0.71
C ALA A 28 1.23 8.66 0.63
N GLU A 29 0.86 7.58 -0.05
CA GLU A 29 -0.54 7.16 -0.22
C GLU A 29 -0.68 5.65 -0.03
N VAL A 30 -1.65 5.23 0.77
CA VAL A 30 -1.97 3.83 1.03
C VAL A 30 -3.46 3.58 0.80
N HIS A 31 -3.75 2.59 -0.03
CA HIS A 31 -5.08 2.09 -0.31
C HIS A 31 -5.31 0.78 0.43
N VAL A 32 -6.49 0.64 1.03
CA VAL A 32 -6.92 -0.56 1.73
C VAL A 32 -8.29 -0.96 1.26
N ARG A 33 -8.41 -2.20 0.76
CA ARG A 33 -9.69 -2.80 0.43
C ARG A 33 -10.05 -3.86 1.47
N PHE A 34 -11.21 -3.72 2.07
CA PHE A 34 -11.72 -4.68 3.05
C PHE A 34 -12.53 -5.80 2.37
N ALA A 35 -12.49 -7.01 2.93
CA ALA A 35 -13.23 -8.17 2.42
C ALA A 35 -14.75 -7.96 2.52
N ARG A 36 -15.20 -7.19 3.51
CA ARG A 36 -16.58 -6.73 3.70
C ARG A 36 -16.60 -5.25 4.07
N GLU A 37 -17.76 -4.62 3.98
CA GLU A 37 -17.95 -3.27 4.51
C GLU A 37 -17.69 -3.25 6.03
N PRO A 38 -16.80 -2.37 6.53
CA PRO A 38 -16.65 -2.15 7.97
C PRO A 38 -17.89 -1.42 8.52
N THR A 39 -18.28 -1.74 9.76
CA THR A 39 -19.32 -0.98 10.48
C THR A 39 -18.85 0.44 10.78
N ILE A 40 -19.76 1.34 11.16
CA ILE A 40 -19.42 2.72 11.55
C ILE A 40 -18.35 2.72 12.67
N SER A 41 -18.57 1.94 13.73
CA SER A 41 -17.61 1.83 14.83
C SER A 41 -16.25 1.26 14.42
N GLN A 42 -16.24 0.33 13.45
CA GLN A 42 -14.98 -0.18 12.89
C GLN A 42 -14.28 0.89 12.07
N ARG A 43 -15.01 1.69 11.27
CA ARG A 43 -14.43 2.80 10.50
C ARG A 43 -13.79 3.83 11.43
N GLU A 44 -14.47 4.23 12.50
CA GLU A 44 -13.93 5.15 13.50
C GLU A 44 -12.61 4.62 14.09
N ALA A 45 -12.60 3.38 14.57
CA ALA A 45 -11.40 2.75 15.11
C ALA A 45 -10.25 2.64 14.10
N ILE A 46 -10.56 2.39 12.82
CA ILE A 46 -9.59 2.32 11.73
C ILE A 46 -8.96 3.69 11.47
N VAL A 47 -9.78 4.75 11.45
CA VAL A 47 -9.35 6.14 11.20
C VAL A 47 -8.50 6.67 12.36
N ASP A 48 -8.90 6.41 13.59
CA ASP A 48 -8.16 6.84 14.79
C ASP A 48 -6.75 6.24 14.85
N ALA A 49 -6.57 5.07 14.26
CA ALA A 49 -5.31 4.34 14.21
C ALA A 49 -4.38 4.72 13.04
N VAL A 50 -4.82 5.55 12.08
CA VAL A 50 -3.99 5.93 10.91
C VAL A 50 -2.67 6.57 11.39
N PRO A 51 -1.50 6.24 10.80
CA PRO A 51 -0.23 6.90 11.14
C PRO A 51 -0.32 8.41 10.95
N VAL A 52 0.19 9.19 11.90
CA VAL A 52 0.06 10.66 11.88
C VAL A 52 0.41 11.29 10.52
N PRO A 53 1.51 10.89 9.84
CA PRO A 53 1.84 11.47 8.54
C PRO A 53 0.84 11.20 7.41
N LEU A 54 -0.05 10.21 7.54
CA LEU A 54 -1.06 9.84 6.55
C LEU A 54 -2.48 10.34 6.88
N ARG A 55 -2.64 11.17 7.92
CA ARG A 55 -3.97 11.63 8.39
C ARG A 55 -4.55 12.81 7.62
N GLU A 56 -3.80 13.38 6.68
CA GLU A 56 -4.23 14.61 6.01
C GLU A 56 -5.40 14.35 5.05
N ALA A 57 -5.37 13.23 4.34
CA ALA A 57 -6.50 12.72 3.58
C ALA A 57 -6.88 11.33 4.10
N VAL A 58 -8.14 11.17 4.50
CA VAL A 58 -8.71 9.89 4.94
C VAL A 58 -10.08 9.74 4.28
N GLU A 59 -10.13 8.96 3.21
CA GLU A 59 -11.29 8.90 2.33
C GLU A 59 -11.87 7.50 2.25
N TRP A 60 -13.10 7.35 2.76
CA TRP A 60 -13.91 6.17 2.52
C TRP A 60 -14.64 6.28 1.19
N CYS A 61 -14.53 5.25 0.36
CA CYS A 61 -15.24 5.16 -0.90
C CYS A 61 -15.77 3.74 -1.12
N GLU A 62 -16.77 3.61 -1.99
CA GLU A 62 -17.26 2.31 -2.48
C GLU A 62 -17.57 1.28 -1.37
N ALA A 63 -18.05 1.76 -0.21
CA ALA A 63 -18.40 1.01 1.01
C ALA A 63 -17.24 0.26 1.71
N ARG A 64 -16.26 -0.27 0.98
CA ARG A 64 -15.20 -1.14 1.52
C ARG A 64 -13.78 -0.72 1.11
N GLN A 65 -13.64 0.47 0.52
CA GLN A 65 -12.35 1.01 0.13
C GLN A 65 -12.01 2.21 1.03
N LEU A 66 -10.77 2.22 1.51
CA LEU A 66 -10.16 3.33 2.23
C LEU A 66 -8.92 3.78 1.46
N MET A 67 -8.77 5.08 1.27
CA MET A 67 -7.52 5.72 0.89
C MET A 67 -7.07 6.59 2.06
N VAL A 68 -5.79 6.50 2.42
CA VAL A 68 -5.15 7.46 3.32
C VAL A 68 -3.91 8.04 2.63
N ALA A 69 -3.70 9.34 2.79
CA ALA A 69 -2.54 10.00 2.22
C ALA A 69 -2.02 11.13 3.12
N SER A 70 -0.72 11.37 3.01
CA SER A 70 -0.14 12.61 3.50
C SER A 70 -0.53 13.78 2.60
N GLY A 71 -0.39 15.01 3.09
CA GLY A 71 -0.27 16.15 2.20
C GLY A 71 1.10 16.21 1.53
N LEU A 72 1.31 17.35 0.88
CA LEU A 72 2.62 17.75 0.38
C LEU A 72 3.56 17.99 1.57
N PHE A 73 4.87 17.85 1.37
CA PHE A 73 5.89 18.03 2.41
C PHE A 73 5.91 16.95 3.51
N LEU A 74 5.67 15.68 3.14
CA LEU A 74 5.65 14.53 4.07
C LEU A 74 6.82 14.53 5.07
N HIS A 75 8.05 14.80 4.59
CA HIS A 75 9.26 14.76 5.42
C HIS A 75 9.19 15.68 6.64
N GLY A 76 8.55 16.85 6.55
CA GLY A 76 8.39 17.74 7.71
C GLY A 76 7.47 17.15 8.78
N VAL A 77 6.42 16.42 8.37
CA VAL A 77 5.52 15.72 9.29
C VAL A 77 6.21 14.52 9.92
N VAL A 78 6.96 13.75 9.13
CA VAL A 78 7.76 12.60 9.59
C VAL A 78 8.82 13.04 10.61
N ALA A 79 9.54 14.13 10.34
CA ALA A 79 10.55 14.69 11.26
C ALA A 79 9.97 15.09 12.62
N ARG A 80 8.69 15.46 12.68
CA ARG A 80 7.99 15.76 13.94
C ARG A 80 7.43 14.51 14.63
N ALA A 81 7.04 13.50 13.86
CA ALA A 81 6.30 12.35 14.37
C ALA A 81 7.19 11.25 14.98
N TYR A 82 8.38 11.01 14.44
CA TYR A 82 9.23 9.89 14.84
C TYR A 82 10.59 10.37 15.32
N PRO A 83 11.21 9.77 16.36
CA PRO A 83 12.57 10.15 16.78
C PRO A 83 13.63 9.80 15.73
N VAL A 84 14.71 10.59 15.70
CA VAL A 84 15.89 10.31 14.87
C VAL A 84 16.86 9.39 15.63
N ALA A 85 17.56 8.50 14.91
CA ALA A 85 18.67 7.74 15.45
C ALA A 85 19.85 8.66 15.82
N ALA A 86 20.71 8.22 16.75
CA ALA A 86 21.73 9.09 17.36
C ALA A 86 22.80 9.60 16.38
N ASP A 87 23.03 8.89 15.29
CA ASP A 87 24.03 9.15 14.26
C ASP A 87 23.43 9.64 12.93
N GLU A 88 22.14 9.94 12.92
CA GLU A 88 21.44 10.45 11.75
C GLU A 88 20.90 11.86 11.99
N SER A 89 20.68 12.58 10.89
CA SER A 89 20.08 13.90 10.92
C SER A 89 19.17 14.11 9.72
N ASP A 90 18.12 14.90 9.93
CA ASP A 90 17.35 15.43 8.80
C ASP A 90 18.27 16.34 7.97
N ARG A 91 18.10 16.36 6.65
CA ARG A 91 18.93 17.14 5.72
C ARG A 91 18.07 18.09 4.91
N ILE A 92 18.65 19.22 4.50
CA ILE A 92 18.06 20.10 3.50
C ILE A 92 18.91 19.93 2.25
N ASP A 93 18.30 19.54 1.15
CA ASP A 93 18.99 19.33 -0.13
C ASP A 93 19.23 20.66 -0.85
N ASP A 94 20.00 20.63 -1.94
CA ASP A 94 20.38 21.83 -2.71
C ASP A 94 19.17 22.57 -3.31
N ASP A 95 18.05 21.87 -3.44
CA ASP A 95 16.76 22.38 -3.89
C ASP A 95 15.93 23.02 -2.76
N GLY A 96 16.46 23.02 -1.53
CA GLY A 96 15.84 23.61 -0.35
C GLY A 96 14.81 22.72 0.34
N TRP A 97 14.62 21.48 -0.10
CA TRP A 97 13.65 20.56 0.49
C TRP A 97 14.21 19.84 1.71
N LEU A 98 13.38 19.76 2.76
CA LEU A 98 13.69 18.97 3.94
C LEU A 98 13.47 17.49 3.64
N HIS A 99 14.49 16.67 3.90
CA HIS A 99 14.41 15.22 3.92
C HIS A 99 14.62 14.71 5.34
N ALA A 100 13.62 13.99 5.85
CA ALA A 100 13.71 13.32 7.13
C ALA A 100 14.82 12.25 7.11
N ALA A 101 15.48 12.07 8.25
CA ALA A 101 16.50 11.04 8.44
C ALA A 101 15.98 9.63 8.06
N PRO A 102 16.83 8.75 7.52
CA PRO A 102 16.45 7.38 7.16
C PRO A 102 15.70 6.61 8.26
N SER A 103 16.12 6.73 9.52
CA SER A 103 15.49 6.07 10.66
C SER A 103 14.04 6.48 10.85
N ARG A 104 13.71 7.74 10.58
CA ARG A 104 12.33 8.25 10.68
C ARG A 104 11.46 7.75 9.54
N ILE A 105 12.04 7.63 8.34
CA ILE A 105 11.36 7.04 7.18
C ILE A 105 11.12 5.55 7.43
N ALA A 106 12.12 4.83 7.94
CA ALA A 106 11.95 3.44 8.35
C ALA A 106 10.88 3.29 9.44
N ALA A 107 10.81 4.21 10.41
CA ALA A 107 9.76 4.23 11.42
C ALA A 107 8.36 4.42 10.82
N LEU A 108 8.18 5.36 9.86
CA LEU A 108 6.91 5.50 9.14
C LEU A 108 6.53 4.22 8.39
N ASN A 109 7.47 3.61 7.66
CA ASN A 109 7.23 2.36 6.93
C ASN A 109 6.74 1.25 7.88
N ALA A 110 7.39 1.08 9.03
CA ALA A 110 6.99 0.11 10.05
C ALA A 110 5.64 0.43 10.72
N ASP A 111 5.34 1.72 10.93
CA ASP A 111 4.08 2.19 11.49
C ASP A 111 2.90 1.92 10.53
N ILE A 112 3.11 2.07 9.21
CA ILE A 112 2.14 1.67 8.18
C ILE A 112 1.85 0.17 8.26
N GLU A 113 2.88 -0.69 8.29
CA GLU A 113 2.71 -2.15 8.38
C GLU A 113 2.01 -2.57 9.69
N THR A 114 2.32 -1.90 10.80
CA THR A 114 1.68 -2.11 12.10
C THR A 114 0.19 -1.71 12.07
N TRP A 115 -0.10 -0.52 11.54
CA TRP A 115 -1.46 -0.04 11.34
C TRP A 115 -2.28 -0.99 10.47
N LEU A 116 -1.73 -1.42 9.33
CA LEU A 116 -2.37 -2.36 8.42
C LEU A 116 -2.72 -3.69 9.12
N THR A 117 -1.83 -4.20 9.95
CA THR A 117 -2.08 -5.42 10.74
C THR A 117 -3.17 -5.19 11.80
N LEU A 118 -3.16 -4.05 12.48
CA LEU A 118 -4.16 -3.68 13.48
C LEU A 118 -5.56 -3.54 12.88
N ILE A 119 -5.71 -2.87 11.74
CA ILE A 119 -7.02 -2.64 11.12
C ILE A 119 -7.61 -3.93 10.53
N HIS A 120 -6.77 -4.90 10.15
CA HIS A 120 -7.24 -6.23 9.76
C HIS A 120 -7.97 -6.94 10.90
N GLY A 121 -7.55 -6.70 12.15
CA GLY A 121 -8.26 -7.16 13.34
C GLY A 121 -9.63 -6.51 13.54
N GLN A 122 -9.85 -5.30 13.02
CA GLN A 122 -11.15 -4.61 13.06
C GLN A 122 -12.08 -5.11 11.96
N CYS A 123 -11.60 -5.16 10.72
CA CYS A 123 -12.31 -5.70 9.58
C CYS A 123 -11.30 -6.39 8.66
N PRO A 124 -11.54 -7.65 8.23
CA PRO A 124 -10.57 -8.35 7.40
C PRO A 124 -10.22 -7.56 6.14
N VAL A 125 -8.94 -7.23 5.98
CA VAL A 125 -8.38 -6.63 4.77
C VAL A 125 -8.28 -7.70 3.68
N LEU A 126 -8.83 -7.40 2.50
CA LEU A 126 -8.70 -8.22 1.30
C LEU A 126 -7.33 -8.01 0.64
N ALA A 127 -6.93 -6.75 0.49
CA ALA A 127 -5.60 -6.36 0.02
C ALA A 127 -5.31 -4.91 0.42
N ALA A 128 -4.03 -4.58 0.53
CA ALA A 128 -3.51 -3.24 0.67
C ALA A 128 -2.53 -2.93 -0.48
N TYR A 129 -2.42 -1.66 -0.82
CA TYR A 129 -1.53 -1.16 -1.86
C TYR A 129 -0.94 0.17 -1.41
N ARG A 130 0.39 0.30 -1.46
CA ARG A 130 1.06 1.59 -1.30
C ARG A 130 1.49 2.08 -2.66
N ALA A 131 1.08 3.29 -3.01
CA ALA A 131 1.50 3.92 -4.25
C ALA A 131 2.99 4.28 -4.18
N GLU A 132 3.70 4.10 -5.30
CA GLU A 132 5.09 4.54 -5.43
C GLU A 132 5.11 6.01 -5.82
N ASP A 133 5.88 6.81 -5.09
CA ASP A 133 6.27 8.16 -5.52
C ASP A 133 7.40 8.01 -6.56
N PRO A 134 7.18 8.31 -7.84
CA PRO A 134 8.18 8.10 -8.90
C PRO A 134 9.44 8.95 -8.68
N ASP A 135 9.31 10.08 -8.00
CA ASP A 135 10.42 10.98 -7.68
C ASP A 135 11.13 10.57 -6.38
N GLY A 136 10.54 9.67 -5.59
CA GLY A 136 11.05 9.19 -4.30
C GLY A 136 12.20 8.19 -4.36
N GLY A 137 12.67 7.82 -5.56
CA GLY A 137 13.72 6.81 -5.75
C GLY A 137 13.23 5.36 -5.64
N GLY A 138 11.90 5.15 -5.58
CA GLY A 138 11.26 3.83 -5.56
C GLY A 138 11.19 3.17 -4.18
N THR A 139 10.75 1.91 -4.16
CA THR A 139 10.60 1.12 -2.92
C THR A 139 11.55 -0.06 -2.91
N ARG A 140 12.29 -0.25 -1.81
CA ARG A 140 12.96 -1.53 -1.51
C ARG A 140 11.93 -2.51 -0.99
N LEU A 141 11.42 -3.34 -1.89
CA LEU A 141 10.30 -4.26 -1.63
C LEU A 141 10.69 -5.37 -0.65
N SER A 142 9.77 -5.72 0.26
CA SER A 142 9.98 -6.75 1.28
C SER A 142 9.40 -8.11 0.88
N ARG A 143 9.67 -9.15 1.70
CA ARG A 143 9.08 -10.49 1.53
C ARG A 143 7.54 -10.48 1.56
N TRP A 144 6.94 -9.49 2.22
CA TRP A 144 5.48 -9.34 2.22
C TRP A 144 4.99 -8.99 0.82
N HIS A 145 5.69 -8.10 0.11
CA HIS A 145 5.38 -7.80 -1.28
C HIS A 145 5.52 -9.05 -2.16
N ASP A 146 6.64 -9.77 -2.06
CA ASP A 146 6.90 -10.98 -2.85
C ASP A 146 5.81 -12.03 -2.64
N TRP A 147 5.42 -12.26 -1.38
CA TRP A 147 4.31 -13.17 -1.07
C TRP A 147 2.98 -12.65 -1.62
N SER A 148 2.74 -11.34 -1.60
CA SER A 148 1.51 -10.72 -2.13
C SER A 148 1.37 -10.94 -3.64
N LEU A 149 2.47 -10.92 -4.39
CA LEU A 149 2.49 -11.25 -5.81
C LEU A 149 1.97 -12.67 -6.08
N THR A 150 2.25 -13.63 -5.19
CA THR A 150 1.73 -15.00 -5.33
C THR A 150 0.21 -15.09 -5.13
N ARG A 151 -0.41 -14.05 -4.56
CA ARG A 151 -1.86 -13.98 -4.30
C ARG A 151 -2.64 -13.27 -5.41
N VAL A 152 -1.96 -12.63 -6.36
CA VAL A 152 -2.57 -11.97 -7.53
C VAL A 152 -3.57 -12.88 -8.27
N PRO A 153 -3.32 -14.17 -8.52
CA PRO A 153 -4.27 -15.03 -9.24
C PRO A 153 -5.63 -15.13 -8.53
N VAL A 154 -5.62 -15.17 -7.19
CA VAL A 154 -6.84 -15.25 -6.37
C VAL A 154 -7.56 -13.91 -6.32
N LEU A 155 -6.82 -12.80 -6.39
CA LEU A 155 -7.37 -11.44 -6.42
C LEU A 155 -7.90 -11.02 -7.79
N MET A 156 -7.47 -11.68 -8.87
CA MET A 156 -7.72 -11.24 -10.24
C MET A 156 -9.20 -10.96 -10.54
N PRO A 157 -10.17 -11.84 -10.18
CA PRO A 157 -11.58 -11.58 -10.47
C PRO A 157 -12.13 -10.33 -9.78
N GLU A 158 -11.52 -9.89 -8.67
CA GLU A 158 -11.87 -8.64 -8.00
C GLU A 158 -11.19 -7.45 -8.67
N LEU A 159 -9.90 -7.56 -9.00
CA LEU A 159 -9.13 -6.48 -9.62
C LEU A 159 -9.67 -6.12 -11.00
N GLU A 160 -10.00 -7.11 -11.83
CA GLU A 160 -10.60 -6.94 -13.17
C GLU A 160 -11.94 -6.18 -13.11
N ARG A 161 -12.74 -6.37 -12.05
CA ARG A 161 -14.01 -5.66 -11.90
C ARG A 161 -13.85 -4.17 -11.57
N LEU A 162 -12.67 -3.76 -11.11
CA LEU A 162 -12.42 -2.42 -10.57
C LEU A 162 -11.62 -1.54 -11.51
N VAL A 163 -10.74 -2.13 -12.31
CA VAL A 163 -9.71 -1.41 -13.06
C VAL A 163 -10.24 -0.48 -14.16
N ASP A 164 -11.40 -0.78 -14.75
CA ASP A 164 -12.09 0.08 -15.71
C ASP A 164 -12.97 1.16 -15.06
N ARG A 165 -13.01 1.21 -13.72
CA ARG A 165 -13.78 2.20 -12.97
C ARG A 165 -12.95 3.46 -12.73
N THR A 166 -13.59 4.43 -12.10
CA THR A 166 -12.94 5.61 -11.52
C THR A 166 -12.94 5.51 -10.00
N GLY A 167 -12.04 6.24 -9.33
CA GLY A 167 -11.92 6.27 -7.87
C GLY A 167 -10.79 5.41 -7.31
N HIS A 168 -10.70 5.36 -5.98
CA HIS A 168 -9.56 4.79 -5.27
C HIS A 168 -9.40 3.29 -5.45
N ALA A 169 -10.48 2.53 -5.55
CA ALA A 169 -10.34 1.09 -5.80
C ALA A 169 -9.82 0.79 -7.21
N ALA A 170 -10.16 1.63 -8.20
CA ALA A 170 -9.60 1.53 -9.54
C ALA A 170 -8.10 1.89 -9.53
N THR A 171 -7.70 2.95 -8.81
CA THR A 171 -6.29 3.31 -8.60
C THR A 171 -5.51 2.18 -7.96
N MET A 172 -6.02 1.60 -6.87
CA MET A 172 -5.45 0.42 -6.23
C MET A 172 -5.32 -0.74 -7.21
N ALA A 173 -6.39 -1.09 -7.94
CA ALA A 173 -6.36 -2.22 -8.87
C ALA A 173 -5.31 -2.05 -9.97
N ARG A 174 -5.24 -0.85 -10.56
CA ARG A 174 -4.21 -0.51 -11.56
C ARG A 174 -2.80 -0.61 -10.98
N GLY A 175 -2.58 -0.06 -9.78
CA GLY A 175 -1.29 -0.11 -9.10
C GLY A 175 -0.82 -1.53 -8.80
N VAL A 176 -1.71 -2.36 -8.25
CA VAL A 176 -1.44 -3.79 -8.00
C VAL A 176 -1.09 -4.52 -9.30
N MET A 177 -1.84 -4.30 -10.38
CA MET A 177 -1.56 -4.91 -11.68
C MET A 177 -0.24 -4.42 -12.30
N ALA A 178 0.08 -3.14 -12.16
CA ALA A 178 1.35 -2.59 -12.63
C ALA A 178 2.55 -3.23 -11.90
N MET A 179 2.47 -3.39 -10.57
CA MET A 179 3.50 -4.09 -9.80
C MET A 179 3.61 -5.57 -10.19
N ALA A 180 2.47 -6.26 -10.33
CA ALA A 180 2.45 -7.66 -10.76
C ALA A 180 3.05 -7.85 -12.15
N ARG A 181 2.80 -6.92 -13.08
CA ARG A 181 3.40 -6.89 -14.41
C ARG A 181 4.91 -6.69 -14.34
N ARG A 182 5.38 -5.71 -13.57
CA ARG A 182 6.81 -5.40 -13.41
C ARG A 182 7.58 -6.60 -12.86
N ALA A 183 6.97 -7.37 -11.97
CA ALA A 183 7.54 -8.59 -11.40
C ALA A 183 7.42 -9.84 -12.31
N GLY A 184 6.80 -9.74 -13.49
CA GLY A 184 6.56 -10.88 -14.38
C GLY A 184 5.51 -11.88 -13.88
N ALA A 185 4.80 -11.57 -12.79
CA ALA A 185 3.83 -12.46 -12.15
C ALA A 185 2.55 -12.68 -12.97
N LEU A 186 2.26 -11.81 -13.94
CA LEU A 186 1.09 -11.95 -14.83
C LEU A 186 1.32 -12.89 -16.02
N ALA A 187 2.57 -13.03 -16.49
CA ALA A 187 2.88 -13.88 -17.64
C ALA A 187 2.63 -15.37 -17.36
N GLY A 188 2.73 -15.78 -16.08
CA GLY A 188 2.42 -17.14 -15.63
C GLY A 188 0.92 -17.48 -15.58
N LEU A 189 0.02 -16.52 -15.82
CA LEU A 189 -1.43 -16.69 -15.74
C LEU A 189 -2.12 -16.81 -17.10
N GLY A 190 -1.37 -16.87 -18.19
CA GLY A 190 -1.95 -16.95 -19.55
C GLY A 190 -2.63 -15.67 -20.01
N VAL A 191 -2.47 -14.56 -19.27
CA VAL A 191 -2.90 -13.22 -19.70
C VAL A 191 -1.97 -12.80 -20.85
N THR A 192 -2.54 -12.63 -22.05
CA THR A 192 -1.74 -12.37 -23.25
C THR A 192 -1.40 -10.90 -23.38
N VAL A 193 -0.34 -10.58 -24.13
CA VAL A 193 0.04 -9.19 -24.46
C VAL A 193 -1.11 -8.42 -25.14
N ALA A 194 -2.05 -9.11 -25.81
CA ALA A 194 -3.23 -8.49 -26.41
C ALA A 194 -4.25 -8.03 -25.35
N ASP A 195 -4.44 -8.79 -24.26
CA ASP A 195 -5.22 -8.37 -23.10
C ASP A 195 -4.49 -7.28 -22.28
N MET A 196 -3.17 -7.13 -22.47
CA MET A 196 -2.33 -6.15 -21.78
C MET A 196 -2.34 -4.74 -22.41
N ILE A 197 -2.69 -4.62 -23.69
CA ILE A 197 -2.69 -3.35 -24.46
C ILE A 197 -3.91 -2.47 -24.14
N SER A 198 -5.02 -3.01 -23.62
CA SER A 198 -6.17 -2.18 -23.23
C SER A 198 -5.94 -1.37 -21.95
N TRP A 199 -4.85 -1.63 -21.22
CA TRP A 199 -4.54 -1.03 -19.91
C TRP A 199 -3.42 0.04 -19.96
N THR A 200 -2.80 0.25 -21.11
CA THR A 200 -1.60 1.11 -21.25
C THR A 200 -1.90 2.60 -21.47
N ASP A 201 -3.16 2.99 -21.58
CA ASP A 201 -3.55 4.39 -21.81
C ASP A 201 -4.17 5.04 -20.56
N GLY A 202 -3.36 5.24 -19.52
CA GLY A 202 -3.69 6.07 -18.36
C GLY A 202 -2.42 6.76 -17.83
N PRO A 203 -2.46 8.06 -17.49
CA PRO A 203 -1.30 8.93 -17.61
C PRO A 203 -0.19 8.62 -16.61
N ALA A 204 1.03 8.89 -17.06
CA ALA A 204 2.25 9.00 -16.27
C ALA A 204 2.12 10.05 -15.16
#